data_AF-A0A7C2SAP2-F1
#
_entry.id   AF-A0A7C2SAP2-F1
#
_cell.length_a   1.000
_cell.length_b   1.000
_cell.length_c   1.000
_cell.angle_alpha   90.00
_cell.angle_beta   90.00
_cell.angle_gamma   90.00
#
_symmetry.space_group_name_H-M   'P 1'
#
loop_
_entity.id
_entity.type
_entity.pdbx_description
1 polymer ?
#
loop_
_entity_poly.entity_id
_entity_poly.type
_entity_poly.pdbx_seq_one_letter_code
_entity_poly.pdbx_strand_id
1 'polypeptide(L)'
;MTRARRAGFTLIEMMAVVVLTAIVLGAAVEFYLDLATASREATLRVRGDRRAVAVLDRVARDLQSAVLLKKPPETDPLAWPWLFLADAPNAELGAQRVKFVSRGRLPRASAALESDLEVVAYALYERADAGFDLVRWSSPRLPESLDRSFPTSDDPGALVLAEGVAGFGVRLLGEQGAWVDVWDSSTLVDSAELPVAAEVSIALLPEDDQGAIVVDEPGTAPPPLVLSREVVLPVRPLESELLVAEADADDEEDEESGEGDEAEDEAGCTTVAACRAQFPDAFAAVVANDPGLESVLGSLASQCYGDTGLSIPGVSCE
;
A
#
# COMPACT_ATOMS: atom_id res chain seq x y z
N MET A 1 -12.72 -39.02 -76.52
CA MET A 1 -11.57 -38.20 -76.13
C MET A 1 -11.91 -36.72 -76.33
N THR A 2 -12.47 -36.07 -75.31
CA THR A 2 -12.76 -34.64 -75.30
C THR A 2 -11.45 -33.88 -75.09
N ARG A 3 -10.95 -33.21 -76.14
CA ARG A 3 -9.83 -32.27 -76.04
C ARG A 3 -10.24 -31.13 -75.10
N ALA A 4 -9.68 -31.11 -73.90
CA ALA A 4 -9.74 -29.94 -73.04
C ALA A 4 -9.10 -28.76 -73.79
N ARG A 5 -9.91 -27.77 -74.18
CA ARG A 5 -9.41 -26.50 -74.72
C ARG A 5 -8.66 -25.81 -73.58
N ARG A 6 -7.34 -25.68 -73.71
CA ARG A 6 -6.55 -24.80 -72.83
C ARG A 6 -6.87 -23.36 -73.22
N ALA A 7 -7.81 -22.74 -72.51
CA ALA A 7 -7.99 -21.30 -72.57
C ALA A 7 -6.80 -20.66 -71.83
N GLY A 8 -6.02 -19.84 -72.54
CA GLY A 8 -4.96 -19.05 -71.91
C GLY A 8 -5.56 -17.83 -71.21
N PHE A 9 -4.98 -17.44 -70.08
CA PHE A 9 -5.33 -16.20 -69.38
C PHE A 9 -5.06 -14.99 -70.27
N THR A 10 -5.99 -14.04 -70.28
CA THR A 10 -5.80 -12.78 -71.01
C THR A 10 -4.97 -11.82 -70.17
N LEU A 11 -4.19 -10.94 -70.83
CA LEU A 11 -3.37 -9.94 -70.14
C LEU A 11 -4.21 -9.03 -69.22
N ILE A 12 -5.43 -8.69 -69.65
CA ILE A 12 -6.36 -7.86 -68.87
C ILE A 12 -6.82 -8.56 -67.58
N GLU A 13 -7.00 -9.88 -67.60
CA GLU A 13 -7.38 -10.68 -66.44
C GLU A 13 -6.25 -10.72 -65.41
N MET A 14 -5.00 -10.88 -65.86
CA MET A 14 -3.84 -10.81 -64.97
C MET A 14 -3.69 -9.43 -64.33
N MET A 15 -3.90 -8.35 -65.08
CA MET A 15 -3.89 -6.99 -64.53
C MET A 15 -5.00 -6.79 -63.49
N ALA A 16 -6.22 -7.27 -63.76
CA ALA A 16 -7.33 -7.17 -62.83
C ALA A 16 -7.04 -7.92 -61.52
N VAL A 17 -6.47 -9.12 -61.59
CA VAL A 17 -6.06 -9.89 -60.40
C VAL A 17 -5.00 -9.15 -59.59
N VAL A 18 -4.00 -8.55 -60.24
CA VAL A 18 -2.95 -7.78 -59.56
C VAL A 18 -3.56 -6.57 -58.83
N VAL A 19 -4.45 -5.82 -59.48
CA VAL A 19 -5.12 -4.66 -58.86
C VAL A 19 -5.99 -5.10 -57.69
N LEU A 20 -6.80 -6.16 -57.85
CA LEU A 20 -7.63 -6.67 -56.75
C LEU A 20 -6.76 -7.14 -55.57
N THR A 21 -5.67 -7.84 -55.86
CA THR A 21 -4.72 -8.30 -54.84
C THR A 21 -4.09 -7.11 -54.11
N ALA A 22 -3.70 -6.06 -54.83
CA ALA A 22 -3.14 -4.86 -54.23
C ALA A 22 -4.15 -4.14 -53.30
N ILE A 23 -5.43 -4.05 -53.69
CA ILE A 23 -6.49 -3.46 -52.85
C ILE A 23 -6.69 -4.29 -51.58
N VAL A 24 -6.78 -5.62 -51.70
CA VAL A 24 -6.96 -6.51 -50.55
C VAL A 24 -5.76 -6.44 -49.61
N LEU A 25 -4.53 -6.43 -50.14
CA LEU A 25 -3.32 -6.26 -49.34
C LEU A 25 -3.28 -4.89 -48.65
N GLY A 26 -3.68 -3.82 -49.35
CA GLY A 26 -3.77 -2.48 -48.77
C GLY A 26 -4.72 -2.43 -47.57
N ALA A 27 -5.95 -2.93 -47.74
CA ALA A 27 -6.93 -3.02 -46.67
C ALA A 27 -6.45 -3.90 -45.50
N ALA A 28 -5.76 -5.00 -45.79
CA ALA A 28 -5.19 -5.87 -44.75
C ALA A 28 -4.08 -5.18 -43.94
N VAL A 29 -3.23 -4.37 -44.61
CA VAL A 29 -2.17 -3.59 -43.94
C VAL A 29 -2.78 -2.49 -43.08
N GLU A 30 -3.77 -1.75 -43.57
CA GLU A 30 -4.47 -0.71 -42.81
C GLU A 30 -5.13 -1.30 -41.55
N PHE A 31 -5.89 -2.39 -41.69
CA PHE A 31 -6.49 -3.08 -40.56
C PHE A 31 -5.46 -3.57 -39.54
N TYR A 32 -4.31 -4.07 -40.00
CA TYR A 32 -3.22 -4.49 -39.13
C TYR A 32 -2.62 -3.31 -38.35
N LEU A 33 -2.44 -2.16 -38.99
CA LEU A 33 -1.93 -0.95 -38.34
C LEU A 33 -2.91 -0.40 -37.30
N ASP A 34 -4.21 -0.36 -37.62
CA ASP A 34 -5.25 0.08 -36.68
C ASP A 34 -5.32 -0.82 -35.45
N LEU A 35 -5.31 -2.13 -35.66
CA LEU A 35 -5.31 -3.10 -34.57
C LEU A 35 -4.03 -3.00 -33.72
N ALA A 36 -2.87 -2.76 -34.35
CA ALA A 36 -1.62 -2.58 -33.64
C ALA A 36 -1.64 -1.31 -32.77
N THR A 37 -2.15 -0.20 -33.28
CA THR A 37 -2.30 1.06 -32.54
C THR A 37 -3.28 0.91 -31.37
N ALA A 38 -4.47 0.36 -31.63
CA ALA A 38 -5.48 0.13 -30.59
C ALA A 38 -4.97 -0.81 -29.48
N SER A 39 -4.20 -1.84 -29.85
CA SER A 39 -3.57 -2.77 -28.89
C SER A 39 -2.51 -2.09 -28.02
N ARG A 40 -1.70 -1.19 -28.60
CA ARG A 40 -0.72 -0.39 -27.85
C ARG A 40 -1.41 0.57 -26.88
N GLU A 41 -2.39 1.33 -27.34
CA GLU A 41 -3.17 2.23 -26.48
C GLU A 41 -3.83 1.48 -25.33
N ALA A 42 -4.43 0.32 -25.60
CA ALA A 42 -5.02 -0.53 -24.55
C ALA A 42 -3.97 -1.00 -23.53
N THR A 43 -2.77 -1.36 -24.00
CA THR A 43 -1.67 -1.78 -23.12
C THR A 43 -1.18 -0.62 -22.24
N LEU A 44 -1.05 0.59 -22.80
CA LEU A 44 -0.65 1.78 -22.06
C LEU A 44 -1.69 2.14 -20.99
N ARG A 45 -2.99 2.10 -21.32
CA ARG A 45 -4.08 2.30 -20.35
C ARG A 45 -4.02 1.32 -19.18
N VAL A 46 -3.86 0.02 -19.47
CA VAL A 46 -3.74 -1.01 -18.42
C VAL A 46 -2.52 -0.79 -17.52
N ARG A 47 -1.40 -0.28 -18.07
CA ARG A 47 -0.23 0.09 -17.26
C ARG A 47 -0.55 1.26 -16.34
N GLY A 48 -1.19 2.31 -16.85
CA GLY A 48 -1.66 3.45 -16.06
C GLY A 48 -2.58 3.03 -14.92
N ASP A 49 -3.60 2.22 -15.21
CA ASP A 49 -4.55 1.72 -14.22
C ASP A 49 -3.85 0.92 -13.11
N ARG A 50 -2.90 0.03 -13.47
CA ARG A 50 -2.14 -0.74 -12.49
C ARG A 50 -1.26 0.14 -11.60
N ARG A 51 -0.64 1.19 -12.15
CA ARG A 51 0.13 2.16 -11.37
C ARG A 51 -0.78 2.92 -10.40
N ALA A 52 -1.92 3.41 -10.88
CA ALA A 52 -2.89 4.10 -10.05
C ALA A 52 -3.41 3.21 -8.91
N VAL A 53 -3.75 1.95 -9.20
CA VAL A 53 -4.14 0.97 -8.16
C VAL A 53 -3.02 0.73 -7.16
N ALA A 54 -1.76 0.59 -7.60
CA ALA A 54 -0.63 0.42 -6.69
C ALA A 54 -0.43 1.62 -5.75
N VAL A 55 -0.66 2.84 -6.25
CA VAL A 55 -0.65 4.07 -5.44
C VAL A 55 -1.80 4.07 -4.43
N LEU A 56 -3.03 3.78 -4.88
CA LEU A 56 -4.20 3.67 -4.00
C LEU A 56 -3.98 2.65 -2.89
N ASP A 57 -3.45 1.48 -3.22
CA ASP A 57 -3.16 0.42 -2.25
C ASP A 57 -2.11 0.85 -1.22
N ARG A 58 -1.09 1.61 -1.66
CA ARG A 58 -0.07 2.14 -0.76
C ARG A 58 -0.64 3.18 0.20
N VAL A 59 -1.37 4.16 -0.32
CA VAL A 59 -2.01 5.22 0.51
C VAL A 59 -3.03 4.59 1.47
N ALA A 60 -3.84 3.64 0.98
CA ALA A 60 -4.82 2.93 1.78
C ALA A 60 -4.17 2.17 2.93
N ARG A 61 -3.07 1.44 2.68
CA ARG A 61 -2.36 0.70 3.73
C ARG A 61 -1.85 1.64 4.82
N ASP A 62 -1.25 2.76 4.44
CA ASP A 62 -0.72 3.72 5.40
C ASP A 62 -1.86 4.38 6.21
N LEU A 63 -3.00 4.71 5.58
CA LEU A 63 -4.18 5.23 6.28
C LEU A 63 -4.82 4.20 7.22
N GLN A 64 -4.87 2.92 6.85
CA GLN A 64 -5.37 1.84 7.72
C GLN A 64 -4.54 1.68 8.98
N SER A 65 -3.24 1.97 8.90
CA SER A 65 -2.34 1.97 10.04
C SER A 65 -2.24 3.32 10.74
N ALA A 66 -3.07 4.31 10.39
CA ALA A 66 -3.07 5.59 11.07
C ALA A 66 -3.40 5.41 12.56
N VAL A 67 -2.61 6.07 13.41
CA VAL A 67 -2.79 6.06 14.86
C VAL A 67 -2.80 7.49 15.38
N LEU A 68 -3.59 7.71 16.43
CA LEU A 68 -3.66 8.97 17.15
C LEU A 68 -3.73 8.66 18.63
N LEU A 69 -2.82 9.26 19.41
CA LEU A 69 -2.93 9.20 20.86
C LEU A 69 -3.92 10.25 21.33
N LYS A 70 -4.83 9.83 22.22
CA LYS A 70 -5.73 10.74 22.90
C LYS A 70 -4.92 11.63 23.83
N LYS A 71 -5.15 12.93 23.71
CA LYS A 71 -4.48 13.94 24.54
C LYS A 71 -5.00 13.82 25.97
N PRO A 72 -4.13 13.84 27.00
CA PRO A 72 -4.57 13.96 28.38
C PRO A 72 -5.38 15.26 28.57
N PRO A 73 -6.43 15.26 29.39
CA PRO A 73 -7.32 16.42 29.55
C PRO A 73 -6.59 17.68 30.08
N GLU A 74 -5.45 17.49 30.75
CA GLU A 74 -4.64 18.57 31.34
C GLU A 74 -3.58 19.12 30.38
N THR A 75 -3.34 18.48 29.23
CA THR A 75 -2.29 18.87 28.29
C THR A 75 -2.79 19.90 27.28
N ASP A 76 -2.02 20.97 27.04
CA ASP A 76 -2.32 21.96 26.01
C ASP A 76 -2.44 21.27 24.63
N PRO A 77 -3.60 21.38 23.94
CA PRO A 77 -3.81 20.80 22.62
C PRO A 77 -2.79 21.23 21.57
N LEU A 78 -2.19 22.41 21.74
CA LEU A 78 -1.17 22.96 20.85
C LEU A 78 0.24 22.47 21.17
N ALA A 79 0.45 21.89 22.35
CA ALA A 79 1.71 21.28 22.74
C ALA A 79 1.79 19.80 22.31
N TRP A 80 0.67 19.18 21.92
CA TRP A 80 0.64 17.77 21.54
C TRP A 80 1.22 17.56 20.14
N PRO A 81 2.31 16.78 19.99
CA PRO A 81 3.01 16.70 18.71
C PRO A 81 2.33 15.80 17.68
N TRP A 82 1.44 14.90 18.11
CA TRP A 82 0.87 13.88 17.23
C TRP A 82 -0.47 14.35 16.68
N LEU A 83 -0.57 14.40 15.36
CA LEU A 83 -1.72 14.95 14.68
C LEU A 83 -2.13 14.10 13.48
N PHE A 84 -3.38 14.25 13.07
CA PHE A 84 -3.92 13.88 11.79
C PHE A 84 -4.38 15.17 11.11
N LEU A 85 -3.73 15.53 10.01
CA LEU A 85 -3.97 16.76 9.27
C LEU A 85 -4.23 16.43 7.81
N ALA A 86 -5.31 16.99 7.27
CA ALA A 86 -5.66 16.91 5.86
C ALA A 86 -6.03 18.31 5.38
N ASP A 87 -5.34 18.78 4.34
CA ASP A 87 -5.49 20.13 3.78
C ASP A 87 -5.89 20.05 2.30
N ALA A 88 -6.89 20.85 1.93
CA ALA A 88 -7.52 20.89 0.62
C ALA A 88 -7.37 22.29 0.00
N PRO A 89 -6.16 22.67 -0.47
CA PRO A 89 -5.97 23.98 -1.10
C PRO A 89 -6.85 24.15 -2.34
N ASN A 90 -7.16 23.04 -3.03
CA ASN A 90 -8.11 22.98 -4.15
C ASN A 90 -9.06 21.78 -3.93
N ALA A 91 -10.29 22.05 -3.49
CA ALA A 91 -11.25 21.04 -3.01
C ALA A 91 -11.96 20.22 -4.11
N GLU A 92 -11.36 20.04 -5.30
CA GLU A 92 -12.03 19.30 -6.38
C GLU A 92 -12.13 17.79 -6.09
N LEU A 93 -11.08 17.20 -5.51
CA LEU A 93 -11.00 15.76 -5.20
C LEU A 93 -10.87 15.48 -3.70
N GLY A 94 -10.86 16.50 -2.86
CA GLY A 94 -10.60 16.41 -1.41
C GLY A 94 -9.24 16.98 -1.01
N ALA A 95 -8.70 16.53 0.13
CA ALA A 95 -7.40 16.94 0.64
C ALA A 95 -6.27 16.47 -0.29
N GLN A 96 -5.44 17.42 -0.75
CA GLN A 96 -4.28 17.13 -1.58
C GLN A 96 -3.01 16.90 -0.75
N ARG A 97 -3.09 17.22 0.55
CA ARG A 97 -2.01 17.06 1.50
C ARG A 97 -2.55 16.38 2.75
N VAL A 98 -1.94 15.27 3.15
CA VAL A 98 -2.37 14.51 4.34
C VAL A 98 -1.14 14.11 5.13
N LYS A 99 -1.13 14.37 6.45
CA LYS A 99 -0.03 14.08 7.37
C LYS A 99 -0.58 13.43 8.63
N PHE A 100 -0.02 12.29 9.02
CA PHE A 100 -0.48 11.53 10.18
C PHE A 100 0.62 10.63 10.75
N VAL A 101 0.42 10.13 11.96
CA VAL A 101 1.25 9.07 12.55
C VAL A 101 0.69 7.72 12.15
N SER A 102 1.55 6.78 11.80
CA SER A 102 1.20 5.46 11.27
C SER A 102 1.98 4.36 11.99
N ARG A 103 1.33 3.22 12.23
CA ARG A 103 1.91 2.00 12.80
C ARG A 103 2.07 0.94 11.72
N GLY A 104 3.20 0.96 11.02
CA GLY A 104 3.43 0.03 9.91
C GLY A 104 4.89 -0.12 9.51
N ARG A 105 5.80 0.45 10.30
CA ARG A 105 7.22 0.38 10.00
C ARG A 105 7.76 -0.96 10.47
N LEU A 106 8.36 -1.73 9.55
CA LEU A 106 9.19 -2.87 9.94
C LEU A 106 10.52 -2.35 10.49
N PRO A 107 10.92 -2.71 11.73
CA PRO A 107 12.26 -2.44 12.24
C PRO A 107 13.32 -3.04 11.30
N ARG A 108 14.38 -2.28 11.00
CA ARG A 108 15.40 -2.74 10.04
C ARG A 108 16.34 -3.80 10.62
N ALA A 109 16.48 -3.81 11.93
CA ALA A 109 17.30 -4.77 12.66
C ALA A 109 16.51 -5.27 13.87
N SER A 110 16.44 -6.59 14.04
CA SER A 110 15.76 -7.22 15.19
C SER A 110 16.36 -6.85 16.55
N ALA A 111 17.60 -6.35 16.57
CA ALA A 111 18.32 -5.98 17.79
C ALA A 111 18.24 -4.49 18.14
N ALA A 112 17.64 -3.65 17.30
CA ALA A 112 17.47 -2.23 17.60
C ALA A 112 16.07 -1.99 18.17
N LEU A 113 16.00 -1.33 19.34
CA LEU A 113 14.77 -0.77 19.91
C LEU A 113 14.29 0.39 19.04
N GLU A 114 13.76 0.06 17.85
CA GLU A 114 13.13 1.01 16.96
C GLU A 114 11.61 0.97 17.18
N SER A 115 11.00 2.14 17.34
CA SER A 115 9.54 2.24 17.31
C SER A 115 8.99 1.77 15.97
N ASP A 116 7.84 1.10 16.00
CA ASP A 116 7.03 0.71 14.84
C ASP A 116 6.19 1.88 14.30
N LEU A 117 6.22 3.03 15.00
CA LEU A 117 5.57 4.27 14.62
C LEU A 117 6.44 5.10 13.68
N GLU A 118 5.79 5.71 12.69
CA GLU A 118 6.40 6.70 11.81
C GLU A 118 5.41 7.83 11.51
N VAL A 119 5.92 9.01 11.18
CA VAL A 119 5.11 10.07 10.57
C VAL A 119 5.10 9.84 9.07
N VAL A 120 3.92 9.81 8.47
CA VAL A 120 3.71 9.73 7.03
C VAL A 120 3.06 11.01 6.55
N ALA A 121 3.52 11.52 5.42
CA ALA A 121 2.88 12.62 4.72
C ALA A 121 2.76 12.34 3.22
N TYR A 122 1.66 12.79 2.63
CA TYR A 122 1.41 12.82 1.20
C TYR A 122 1.19 14.26 0.78
N ALA A 123 1.78 14.67 -0.33
CA ALA A 123 1.53 15.98 -0.92
C ALA A 123 1.72 15.94 -2.44
N LEU A 124 0.88 16.72 -3.14
CA LEU A 124 1.09 17.02 -4.56
C LEU A 124 2.05 18.20 -4.75
N TYR A 125 2.97 18.04 -5.69
CA TYR A 125 3.90 19.06 -6.14
C TYR A 125 3.75 19.28 -7.65
N GLU A 126 3.74 20.53 -8.09
CA GLU A 126 3.64 20.86 -9.52
C GLU A 126 4.94 20.50 -10.25
N ARG A 127 4.81 19.91 -11.44
CA ARG A 127 5.93 19.49 -12.28
C ARG A 127 6.22 20.53 -13.36
N ALA A 128 7.47 20.59 -13.83
CA ALA A 128 7.91 21.63 -14.77
C ALA A 128 7.31 21.49 -16.19
N ASP A 129 6.97 20.28 -16.61
CA ASP A 129 6.45 19.96 -17.94
C ASP A 129 4.93 19.80 -17.94
N ALA A 130 4.36 18.98 -17.05
CA ALA A 130 2.90 18.91 -16.85
C ALA A 130 2.47 18.04 -15.65
N GLY A 131 1.31 18.38 -15.08
CA GLY A 131 0.70 17.61 -13.98
C GLY A 131 1.45 17.77 -12.67
N PHE A 132 1.28 16.78 -11.81
CA PHE A 132 1.82 16.79 -10.45
C PHE A 132 2.63 15.53 -10.15
N ASP A 133 3.59 15.66 -9.24
CA ASP A 133 4.22 14.54 -8.57
C ASP A 133 3.52 14.32 -7.22
N LEU A 134 3.05 13.08 -7.00
CA LEU A 134 2.59 12.66 -5.69
C LEU A 134 3.77 12.15 -4.89
N VAL A 135 4.18 12.92 -3.90
CA VAL A 135 5.29 12.59 -3.00
C VAL A 135 4.74 11.99 -1.72
N ARG A 136 5.29 10.84 -1.33
CA ARG A 136 5.18 10.29 0.02
C ARG A 136 6.45 10.59 0.78
N TRP A 137 6.32 11.19 1.94
CA TRP A 137 7.41 11.35 2.89
C TRP A 137 7.15 10.49 4.12
N SER A 138 8.21 9.94 4.70
CA SER A 138 8.11 9.25 6.00
C SER A 138 9.33 9.46 6.87
N SER A 139 9.10 9.64 8.17
CA SER A 139 10.14 9.74 9.20
C SER A 139 9.88 8.77 10.34
N PRO A 140 10.88 7.94 10.73
CA PRO A 140 10.78 7.10 11.93
C PRO A 140 10.95 7.90 13.22
N ARG A 141 11.33 9.18 13.12
CA ARG A 141 11.44 10.08 14.27
C ARG A 141 10.10 10.75 14.47
N LEU A 142 9.46 10.43 15.59
CA LEU A 142 8.26 11.12 16.03
C LEU A 142 8.61 12.57 16.41
N PRO A 143 7.73 13.53 16.11
CA PRO A 143 7.97 14.92 16.40
C PRO A 143 7.90 15.15 17.92
N GLU A 144 8.78 16.00 18.44
CA GLU A 144 8.77 16.43 19.85
C GLU A 144 7.86 17.62 20.10
N SER A 145 7.48 18.34 19.03
CA SER A 145 6.60 19.51 19.07
C SER A 145 5.60 19.48 17.93
N LEU A 146 4.50 20.22 18.07
CA LEU A 146 3.48 20.33 17.03
C LEU A 146 4.06 20.93 15.75
N ASP A 147 4.15 20.10 14.71
CA ASP A 147 4.60 20.51 13.38
C ASP A 147 3.49 20.30 12.35
N ARG A 148 2.87 21.42 11.93
CA ARG A 148 1.81 21.45 10.90
C ARG A 148 2.35 21.60 9.48
N SER A 149 3.66 21.75 9.31
CA SER A 149 4.25 21.90 7.99
C SER A 149 4.24 20.57 7.22
N PHE A 150 4.15 20.66 5.90
CA PHE A 150 4.26 19.52 5.01
C PHE A 150 5.69 19.43 4.46
N PRO A 151 6.27 18.23 4.42
CA PRO A 151 7.60 18.02 3.88
C PRO A 151 7.60 18.22 2.37
N THR A 152 8.64 18.87 1.86
CA THR A 152 8.94 19.13 0.45
C THR A 152 9.50 17.89 -0.25
N SER A 153 9.58 17.93 -1.58
CA SER A 153 10.18 16.85 -2.39
C SER A 153 11.67 16.60 -2.09
N ASP A 154 12.37 17.60 -1.55
CA ASP A 154 13.82 17.54 -1.30
C ASP A 154 14.16 17.04 0.12
N ASP A 155 13.14 16.89 0.98
CA ASP A 155 13.36 16.48 2.37
C ASP A 155 13.81 15.02 2.49
N PRO A 156 14.73 14.69 3.41
CA PRO A 156 15.13 13.31 3.65
C PRO A 156 13.93 12.42 3.99
N GLY A 157 13.77 11.33 3.24
CA GLY A 157 12.63 10.41 3.39
C GLY A 157 11.47 10.68 2.44
N ALA A 158 11.55 11.73 1.60
CA ALA A 158 10.64 11.95 0.48
C ALA A 158 10.90 10.92 -0.63
N LEU A 159 9.81 10.40 -1.20
CA LEU A 159 9.79 9.45 -2.31
C LEU A 159 8.65 9.83 -3.25
N VAL A 160 8.96 10.04 -4.53
CA VAL A 160 7.94 10.17 -5.58
C VAL A 160 7.23 8.82 -5.74
N LEU A 161 5.94 8.77 -5.43
CA LEU A 161 5.12 7.57 -5.61
C LEU A 161 4.55 7.45 -7.02
N ALA A 162 4.16 8.59 -7.59
CA ALA A 162 3.63 8.67 -8.94
C ALA A 162 3.99 10.02 -9.56
N GLU A 163 4.43 9.96 -10.80
CA GLU A 163 4.62 11.10 -11.68
C GLU A 163 3.40 11.25 -12.58
N GLY A 164 3.20 12.45 -13.14
CA GLY A 164 2.11 12.69 -14.08
C GLY A 164 0.72 12.54 -13.47
N VAL A 165 0.57 12.86 -12.19
CA VAL A 165 -0.72 12.85 -11.53
C VAL A 165 -1.53 14.03 -12.07
N ALA A 166 -2.69 13.75 -12.65
CA ALA A 166 -3.64 14.78 -13.07
C ALA A 166 -4.43 15.33 -11.87
N GLY A 167 -4.71 14.47 -10.89
CA GLY A 167 -5.38 14.84 -9.65
C GLY A 167 -5.22 13.77 -8.58
N PHE A 168 -5.15 14.20 -7.34
CA PHE A 168 -5.16 13.36 -6.15
C PHE A 168 -5.98 14.05 -5.07
N GLY A 169 -6.71 13.27 -4.29
CA GLY A 169 -7.49 13.81 -3.18
C GLY A 169 -7.88 12.74 -2.17
N VAL A 170 -8.01 13.16 -0.92
CA VAL A 170 -8.49 12.33 0.17
C VAL A 170 -9.67 13.02 0.82
N ARG A 171 -10.83 12.34 0.83
CA ARG A 171 -12.01 12.77 1.57
C ARG A 171 -12.12 11.93 2.82
N LEU A 172 -12.64 12.50 3.90
CA LEU A 172 -12.60 11.89 5.22
C LEU A 172 -14.02 11.81 5.79
N LEU A 173 -14.37 10.68 6.39
CA LEU A 173 -15.68 10.45 6.99
C LEU A 173 -15.60 10.71 8.50
N GLY A 174 -16.30 11.72 8.99
CA GLY A 174 -16.42 11.99 10.43
C GLY A 174 -17.36 11.00 11.14
N GLU A 175 -17.38 11.04 12.47
CA GLU A 175 -18.24 10.15 13.28
C GLU A 175 -19.74 10.34 13.02
N GLN A 176 -20.14 11.54 12.61
CA GLN A 176 -21.53 11.85 12.27
C GLN A 176 -21.93 11.33 10.87
N GLY A 177 -21.01 10.66 10.16
CA GLY A 177 -21.24 10.11 8.82
C GLY A 177 -21.15 11.15 7.69
N ALA A 178 -20.61 12.34 7.98
CA ALA A 178 -20.41 13.38 6.99
C ALA A 178 -19.00 13.28 6.37
N TRP A 179 -18.94 13.35 5.03
CA TRP A 179 -17.68 13.47 4.30
C TRP A 179 -17.18 14.91 4.32
N VAL A 180 -15.91 15.10 4.69
CA VAL A 180 -15.22 16.39 4.71
C VAL A 180 -13.91 16.31 3.94
N ASP A 181 -13.51 17.43 3.35
CA ASP A 181 -12.27 17.53 2.55
C ASP A 181 -11.08 18.04 3.36
N VAL A 182 -11.33 18.57 4.57
CA VAL A 182 -10.32 19.12 5.48
C VAL A 182 -10.49 18.47 6.84
N TRP A 183 -9.39 18.15 7.50
CA TRP A 183 -9.38 17.59 8.86
C TRP A 183 -8.19 18.12 9.65
N ASP A 184 -8.41 18.52 10.88
CA ASP A 184 -7.34 19.03 11.74
C ASP A 184 -7.56 18.63 13.20
N SER A 185 -6.94 17.51 13.59
CA SER A 185 -7.01 16.98 14.96
C SER A 185 -6.25 17.83 16.00
N SER A 186 -5.59 18.91 15.57
CA SER A 186 -4.97 19.89 16.47
C SER A 186 -5.97 20.93 16.99
N THR A 187 -7.12 21.10 16.33
CA THR A 187 -8.17 22.02 16.78
C THR A 187 -8.89 21.48 18.01
N LEU A 188 -9.55 22.37 18.76
CA LEU A 188 -10.35 21.98 19.94
C LEU A 188 -11.59 21.15 19.58
N VAL A 189 -12.14 21.34 18.37
CA VAL A 189 -13.39 20.70 17.94
C VAL A 189 -13.16 19.24 17.62
N ASP A 190 -12.13 18.95 16.82
CA ASP A 190 -11.77 17.59 16.39
C ASP A 190 -10.60 17.03 17.22
N SER A 191 -10.38 17.60 18.41
CA SER A 191 -9.22 17.29 19.23
C SER A 191 -9.25 15.81 19.61
N ALA A 192 -8.22 15.08 19.19
CA ALA A 192 -8.06 13.66 19.46
C ALA A 192 -9.05 12.72 18.75
N GLU A 193 -9.72 13.17 17.69
CA GLU A 193 -10.53 12.30 16.84
C GLU A 193 -9.80 11.91 15.55
N LEU A 194 -9.91 10.63 15.19
CA LEU A 194 -9.54 10.12 13.86
C LEU A 194 -10.79 10.03 12.99
N PRO A 195 -10.67 10.28 11.68
CA PRO A 195 -11.75 9.99 10.75
C PRO A 195 -12.07 8.50 10.75
N VAL A 196 -13.35 8.15 10.61
CA VAL A 196 -13.84 6.76 10.60
C VAL A 196 -13.41 6.03 9.33
N ALA A 197 -13.42 6.75 8.21
CA ALA A 197 -13.00 6.23 6.91
C ALA A 197 -12.38 7.35 6.06
N ALA A 198 -11.68 6.95 5.01
CA ALA A 198 -11.12 7.83 4.00
C ALA A 198 -11.44 7.30 2.59
N GLU A 199 -11.81 8.19 1.68
CA GLU A 199 -11.93 7.93 0.25
C GLU A 199 -10.71 8.55 -0.44
N VAL A 200 -9.82 7.71 -0.95
CA VAL A 200 -8.63 8.13 -1.69
C VAL A 200 -8.95 8.10 -3.18
N SER A 201 -8.71 9.20 -3.88
CA SER A 201 -8.94 9.32 -5.33
C SER A 201 -7.65 9.72 -6.03
N ILE A 202 -7.39 9.14 -7.19
CA ILE A 202 -6.26 9.48 -8.06
C ILE A 202 -6.65 9.42 -9.54
N ALA A 203 -6.10 10.35 -10.33
CA ALA A 203 -6.16 10.35 -11.77
C ALA A 203 -4.74 10.57 -12.31
N LEU A 204 -4.33 9.75 -13.27
CA LEU A 204 -3.02 9.86 -13.94
C LEU A 204 -3.20 10.40 -15.35
N LEU A 205 -2.23 11.21 -15.78
CA LEU A 205 -2.11 11.64 -17.17
C LEU A 205 -1.66 10.44 -18.04
N PRO A 206 -2.09 10.37 -19.30
CA PRO A 206 -1.65 9.32 -20.21
C PRO A 206 -0.15 9.45 -20.52
N GLU A 207 0.50 8.30 -20.64
CA GLU A 207 1.90 8.18 -21.07
C GLU A 207 1.98 7.59 -22.48
N ASP A 208 3.02 7.96 -23.22
CA ASP A 208 3.36 7.34 -24.51
C ASP A 208 4.16 6.02 -24.35
N ASP A 209 4.56 5.43 -25.47
CA ASP A 209 5.36 4.20 -25.50
C ASP A 209 6.74 4.35 -24.83
N GLN A 210 7.24 5.58 -24.64
CA GLN A 210 8.50 5.90 -23.99
C GLN A 210 8.33 6.28 -22.51
N GLY A 211 7.09 6.31 -22.01
CA GLY A 211 6.77 6.75 -20.65
C GLY A 211 6.75 8.28 -20.50
N ALA A 212 6.79 9.04 -21.60
CA ALA A 212 6.64 10.48 -21.55
C ALA A 212 5.15 10.84 -21.42
N ILE A 213 4.85 11.83 -20.58
CA ILE A 213 3.48 12.29 -20.36
C ILE A 213 2.97 13.04 -21.59
N VAL A 214 1.84 12.59 -22.11
CA VAL A 214 1.19 13.18 -23.28
C VAL A 214 0.18 14.21 -22.78
N VAL A 215 0.47 15.48 -23.06
CA VAL A 215 -0.45 16.59 -22.79
C VAL A 215 -1.17 16.91 -24.08
N ASP A 216 -2.41 16.46 -24.17
CA ASP A 216 -3.26 16.79 -25.30
C ASP A 216 -3.67 18.28 -25.29
N GLU A 217 -4.01 18.83 -26.46
CA GLU A 217 -4.51 20.20 -26.55
C GLU A 217 -5.76 20.38 -25.68
N PRO A 218 -5.83 21.46 -24.87
CA PRO A 218 -6.93 21.68 -23.94
C PRO A 218 -8.27 21.64 -24.66
N GLY A 219 -9.14 20.72 -24.24
CA GLY A 219 -10.50 20.53 -24.79
C GLY A 219 -10.64 19.47 -25.88
N THR A 220 -9.55 18.81 -26.30
CA THR A 220 -9.62 17.70 -27.27
C THR A 220 -9.58 16.32 -26.61
N ALA A 221 -8.90 16.19 -25.47
CA ALA A 221 -8.82 14.94 -24.74
C ALA A 221 -10.03 14.68 -23.83
N PRO A 222 -10.44 13.41 -23.69
CA PRO A 222 -11.34 13.02 -22.61
C PRO A 222 -10.69 13.31 -21.25
N PRO A 223 -11.47 13.67 -20.23
CA PRO A 223 -10.93 13.85 -18.88
C PRO A 223 -10.27 12.55 -18.39
N PRO A 224 -9.18 12.65 -17.62
CA PRO A 224 -8.49 11.47 -17.10
C PRO A 224 -9.44 10.66 -16.20
N LEU A 225 -9.31 9.33 -16.26
CA LEU A 225 -10.11 8.43 -15.44
C LEU A 225 -9.71 8.61 -13.96
N VAL A 226 -10.68 8.98 -13.12
CA VAL A 226 -10.50 9.02 -11.67
C VAL A 226 -10.79 7.63 -11.11
N LEU A 227 -9.80 7.06 -10.44
CA LEU A 227 -9.93 5.82 -9.67
C LEU A 227 -9.99 6.18 -8.19
N SER A 228 -10.95 5.59 -7.47
CA SER A 228 -11.12 5.80 -6.03
C SER A 228 -11.14 4.50 -5.25
N ARG A 229 -10.75 4.59 -3.97
CA ARG A 229 -10.78 3.49 -3.01
C ARG A 229 -11.19 4.02 -1.63
N GLU A 230 -12.22 3.40 -1.07
CA GLU A 230 -12.63 3.64 0.32
C GLU A 230 -11.83 2.75 1.28
N VAL A 231 -11.48 3.34 2.43
CA VAL A 231 -10.60 2.75 3.44
C VAL A 231 -11.17 3.04 4.81
N VAL A 232 -11.49 2.00 5.59
CA VAL A 232 -11.88 2.15 6.99
C VAL A 232 -10.63 2.31 7.85
N LEU A 233 -10.64 3.24 8.80
CA LEU A 233 -9.56 3.42 9.80
C LEU A 233 -9.97 2.65 11.07
N PRO A 234 -9.41 1.45 11.32
CA PRO A 234 -9.88 0.57 12.37
C PRO A 234 -9.46 1.02 13.78
N VAL A 235 -8.36 1.77 13.88
CA VAL A 235 -7.76 2.14 15.16
C VAL A 235 -8.52 3.34 15.74
N ARG A 236 -9.18 3.12 16.88
CA ARG A 236 -9.72 4.21 17.68
C ARG A 236 -8.58 4.91 18.44
N PRO A 237 -8.70 6.21 18.74
CA PRO A 237 -7.70 6.93 19.50
C PRO A 237 -7.34 6.17 20.78
N LEU A 238 -6.05 5.92 20.99
CA LEU A 238 -5.56 5.16 22.14
C LEU A 238 -5.57 6.08 23.37
N GLU A 239 -6.17 5.61 24.47
CA GLU A 239 -6.15 6.33 25.75
C GLU A 239 -4.80 6.07 26.44
N SER A 240 -4.00 7.11 26.63
CA SER A 240 -2.65 6.97 27.20
C SER A 240 -2.65 6.43 28.63
N GLU A 241 -3.69 6.73 29.41
CA GLU A 241 -3.83 6.27 30.79
C GLU A 241 -3.98 4.74 30.86
N LEU A 242 -4.66 4.15 29.87
CA LEU A 242 -4.87 2.70 29.83
C LEU A 242 -3.55 1.95 29.55
N LEU A 243 -2.68 2.52 28.71
CA LEU A 243 -1.38 1.95 28.38
C LEU A 243 -0.39 1.98 29.57
N VAL A 244 -0.44 3.02 30.39
CA VAL A 244 0.42 3.13 31.59
C VAL A 244 -0.10 2.21 32.70
N ALA A 245 -1.42 2.16 32.90
CA ALA A 245 -2.02 1.29 33.91
C ALA A 245 -1.79 -0.20 33.63
N GLU A 246 -1.78 -0.62 32.36
CA GLU A 246 -1.42 -2.00 31.99
C GLU A 246 0.06 -2.30 32.28
N ALA A 247 0.97 -1.36 31.98
CA ALA A 247 2.40 -1.54 32.26
C ALA A 247 2.71 -1.63 33.75
N ASP A 248 2.07 -0.80 34.58
CA ASP A 248 2.26 -0.83 36.03
C ASP A 248 1.64 -2.08 36.69
N ALA A 249 0.54 -2.62 36.13
CA ALA A 249 -0.08 -3.84 36.63
C ALA A 249 0.76 -5.09 36.39
N ASP A 250 1.48 -5.16 35.26
CA ASP A 250 2.40 -6.27 34.97
C ASP A 250 3.62 -6.27 35.91
N ASP A 251 4.10 -5.10 36.34
CA ASP A 251 5.23 -4.99 37.28
C ASP A 251 4.85 -5.39 38.73
N GLU A 252 3.58 -5.25 39.14
CA GLU A 252 3.13 -5.63 40.49
C GLU A 252 2.87 -7.13 40.67
N GLU A 253 2.62 -7.90 39.60
CA GLU A 253 2.41 -9.36 39.68
C GLU A 253 3.71 -10.17 39.83
N ASP A 254 4.88 -9.59 39.48
CA ASP A 254 6.19 -10.25 39.58
C ASP A 254 6.85 -10.12 40.98
N GLU A 255 6.39 -9.21 41.85
CA GLU A 255 7.00 -9.01 43.18
C GLU A 255 6.39 -9.88 44.30
N GLU A 256 5.25 -10.56 44.08
CA GLU A 256 4.61 -11.41 45.11
C GLU A 256 4.81 -12.94 44.92
N SER A 257 5.53 -13.40 43.90
CA SER A 257 5.95 -14.81 43.79
C SER A 257 7.30 -15.07 44.50
N GLY A 258 7.20 -15.03 45.82
CA GLY A 258 7.94 -15.80 46.82
C GLY A 258 9.31 -16.42 46.47
N GLU A 259 10.29 -16.03 47.29
CA GLU A 259 11.31 -16.95 47.83
C GLU A 259 10.63 -18.26 48.31
N GLY A 260 10.64 -19.29 47.48
CA GLY A 260 10.04 -20.58 47.79
C GLY A 260 10.58 -21.68 46.89
N ASP A 261 11.67 -22.29 47.34
CA ASP A 261 12.23 -23.56 46.86
C ASP A 261 12.71 -23.63 45.40
N GLU A 262 13.93 -23.11 45.22
CA GLU A 262 14.88 -23.62 44.21
C GLU A 262 15.24 -25.09 44.50
N ALA A 263 14.43 -26.03 44.02
CA ALA A 263 14.88 -27.36 43.57
C ALA A 263 13.65 -28.19 43.14
N GLU A 264 13.77 -28.83 41.98
CA GLU A 264 12.85 -29.87 41.48
C GLU A 264 11.61 -29.35 40.72
N ASP A 265 11.80 -28.86 39.49
CA ASP A 265 10.89 -29.17 38.35
C ASP A 265 11.47 -28.71 36.97
N GLU A 266 12.79 -28.86 36.75
CA GLU A 266 13.39 -28.90 35.39
C GLU A 266 13.07 -30.23 34.65
N ALA A 267 11.95 -30.86 34.97
CA ALA A 267 11.51 -32.10 34.36
C ALA A 267 10.58 -31.81 33.17
N GLY A 268 11.17 -31.71 31.98
CA GLY A 268 10.50 -32.29 30.79
C GLY A 268 9.98 -31.35 29.72
N CYS A 269 10.48 -30.11 29.58
CA CYS A 269 10.15 -29.36 28.36
C CYS A 269 10.95 -29.94 27.17
N THR A 270 10.24 -30.57 26.22
CA THR A 270 10.82 -30.99 24.94
C THR A 270 10.94 -29.77 24.03
N THR A 271 12.16 -29.38 23.68
CA THR A 271 12.38 -28.25 22.75
C THR A 271 11.89 -28.59 21.34
N VAL A 272 11.57 -27.57 20.53
CA VAL A 272 11.19 -27.77 19.12
C VAL A 272 12.27 -28.56 18.36
N ALA A 273 13.55 -28.32 18.63
CA ALA A 273 14.65 -29.08 18.04
C ALA A 273 14.63 -30.57 18.44
N ALA A 274 14.39 -30.87 19.72
CA ALA A 274 14.30 -32.25 20.21
C ALA A 274 13.07 -32.97 19.62
N CYS A 275 11.92 -32.29 19.59
CA CYS A 275 10.68 -32.78 18.97
C CYS A 275 10.88 -33.07 17.46
N ARG A 276 11.53 -32.16 16.73
CA ARG A 276 11.86 -32.34 15.31
C ARG A 276 12.80 -33.53 15.09
N ALA A 277 13.77 -33.73 15.98
CA ALA A 277 14.67 -34.87 15.92
C ALA A 277 13.94 -36.20 16.18
N GLN A 278 12.89 -36.19 17.00
CA GLN A 278 12.06 -37.36 17.27
C GLN A 278 11.10 -37.70 16.12
N PHE A 279 10.63 -36.70 15.37
CA PHE A 279 9.64 -36.86 14.29
C PHE A 279 10.07 -36.22 12.95
N PRO A 280 11.21 -36.62 12.36
CA PRO A 280 11.79 -35.92 11.21
C PRO A 280 10.87 -35.94 9.97
N ASP A 281 10.16 -37.04 9.72
CA ASP A 281 9.29 -37.19 8.54
C ASP A 281 8.04 -36.30 8.60
N ALA A 282 7.47 -36.10 9.78
CA ALA A 282 6.30 -35.24 9.97
C ALA A 282 6.65 -33.76 9.73
N PHE A 283 7.79 -33.31 10.28
CA PHE A 283 8.28 -31.96 10.03
C PHE A 283 8.69 -31.77 8.55
N ALA A 284 9.31 -32.77 7.92
CA ALA A 284 9.65 -32.70 6.51
C ALA A 284 8.41 -32.58 5.60
N ALA A 285 7.32 -33.29 5.94
CA ALA A 285 6.06 -33.18 5.20
C ALA A 285 5.41 -31.80 5.33
N VAL A 286 5.48 -31.17 6.51
CA VAL A 286 4.98 -29.81 6.73
C VAL A 286 5.82 -28.79 5.96
N VAL A 287 7.15 -28.86 6.05
CA VAL A 287 8.06 -27.95 5.33
C VAL A 287 7.98 -28.13 3.81
N ALA A 288 7.70 -29.33 3.31
CA ALA A 288 7.49 -29.56 1.89
C ALA A 288 6.24 -28.85 1.35
N ASN A 289 5.21 -28.66 2.18
CA ASN A 289 3.99 -27.92 1.83
C ASN A 289 4.16 -26.41 2.00
N ASP A 290 5.00 -25.97 2.93
CA ASP A 290 5.33 -24.55 3.14
C ASP A 290 6.83 -24.36 3.44
N PRO A 291 7.64 -24.01 2.41
CA PRO A 291 9.07 -23.77 2.57
C PRO A 291 9.42 -22.62 3.53
N GLY A 292 8.49 -21.70 3.78
CA GLY A 292 8.69 -20.58 4.71
C GLY A 292 8.76 -21.01 6.18
N LEU A 293 8.21 -22.19 6.51
CA LEU A 293 8.25 -22.72 7.88
C LEU A 293 9.65 -23.12 8.33
N GLU A 294 10.60 -23.41 7.43
CA GLU A 294 11.94 -23.81 7.82
C GLU A 294 12.67 -22.71 8.61
N SER A 295 12.53 -21.44 8.21
CA SER A 295 13.13 -20.32 8.94
C SER A 295 12.45 -20.08 10.30
N VAL A 296 11.13 -20.32 10.38
CA VAL A 296 10.37 -20.17 11.62
C VAL A 296 10.79 -21.27 12.60
N LEU A 297 10.80 -22.53 12.17
CA LEU A 297 11.26 -23.67 12.97
C LEU A 297 12.71 -23.52 13.43
N GLY A 298 13.57 -22.92 12.61
CA GLY A 298 14.94 -22.59 13.01
C GLY A 298 15.01 -21.55 14.12
N SER A 299 14.18 -20.51 14.06
CA SER A 299 14.13 -19.46 15.09
C SER A 299 13.54 -19.94 16.43
N LEU A 300 12.68 -20.96 16.39
CA LEU A 300 12.02 -21.54 17.56
C LEU A 300 12.76 -22.76 18.15
N ALA A 301 13.91 -23.13 17.58
CA ALA A 301 14.58 -24.41 17.88
C ALA A 301 14.84 -24.66 19.39
N SER A 302 15.14 -23.60 20.15
CA SER A 302 15.41 -23.68 21.59
C SER A 302 14.21 -23.43 22.50
N GLN A 303 13.04 -23.08 21.94
CA GLN A 303 11.82 -22.86 22.73
C GLN A 303 11.13 -24.20 23.04
N CYS A 304 10.40 -24.26 24.15
CA CYS A 304 9.60 -25.43 24.52
C CYS A 304 8.46 -25.61 23.52
N TYR A 305 8.24 -26.83 23.03
CA TYR A 305 7.27 -27.08 21.96
C TYR A 305 5.85 -26.64 22.34
N GLY A 306 5.44 -26.85 23.60
CA GLY A 306 4.13 -26.45 24.11
C GLY A 306 3.85 -24.95 24.04
N ASP A 307 4.87 -24.12 24.19
CA ASP A 307 4.71 -22.65 24.28
C ASP A 307 4.64 -21.99 22.90
N THR A 308 5.07 -22.69 21.85
CA THR A 308 5.10 -22.13 20.48
C THR A 308 3.73 -22.09 19.80
N GLY A 309 2.71 -22.76 20.36
CA GLY A 309 1.40 -22.94 19.72
C GLY A 309 1.44 -23.76 18.43
N LEU A 310 2.56 -24.43 18.15
CA LEU A 310 2.80 -25.13 16.90
C LEU A 310 2.13 -26.51 16.95
N SER A 311 1.16 -26.75 16.07
CA SER A 311 0.44 -28.02 15.98
C SER A 311 0.79 -28.74 14.68
N ILE A 312 1.56 -29.83 14.80
CA ILE A 312 1.88 -30.70 13.66
C ILE A 312 1.00 -31.94 13.72
N PRO A 313 0.20 -32.23 12.67
CA PRO A 313 -0.65 -33.41 12.64
C PRO A 313 0.11 -34.71 12.91
N GLY A 314 -0.30 -35.44 13.94
CA GLY A 314 0.28 -36.74 14.30
C GLY A 314 1.58 -36.69 15.12
N VAL A 315 1.99 -35.51 15.57
CA VAL A 315 3.15 -35.32 16.46
C VAL A 315 2.68 -34.86 17.83
N SER A 316 3.14 -35.54 18.88
CA SER A 316 2.95 -35.16 20.28
C SER A 316 4.31 -35.17 20.96
N CYS A 317 4.71 -34.00 21.48
CA CYS A 317 6.02 -33.79 22.11
C CYS A 317 5.90 -33.33 23.57
N GLU A 318 4.74 -33.61 24.18
CA GLU A 318 4.53 -33.56 25.64
C GLU A 318 5.38 -34.59 26.38
#